data_AF-A0A7J2T899-F1
#
_entry.id   AF-A0A7J2T899-F1
#
_cell.length_a   1.000
_cell.length_b   1.000
_cell.length_c   1.000
_cell.angle_alpha   90.00
_cell.angle_beta   90.00
_cell.angle_gamma   90.00
#
_symmetry.space_group_name_H-M   'P 1'
#
loop_
_entity.id
_entity.type
_entity.pdbx_description
1 polymer ?
#
loop_
_entity_poly.entity_id
_entity_poly.type
_entity_poly.pdbx_seq_one_letter_code
_entity_poly.pdbx_strand_id
1 'polypeptide(L)'
;SFDLKNKVILDPFCGSGTFLVVAFHKKVEAGENPDEAYESIIGFDINPLAVAIARSELVLAYLRRTQKSPRNPPHIYHTDTLAMWFGGETIGVSEMEQFFRLAKEFADMLVNFSVIKIEDVMQILHSLSFIENSISKALRFSFHGKHEKDLEIGYLRDLIFRHLISELAKFDDPILKYFLEHAKETNLAERLARLLIKYGGNSVWGLIIGSIYAPVMLSYFKPHVILTNPPWIPTTEYKATYAVRLKKRWQAT
;
A
#
# COMPACT_ATOMS: atom_id res chain seq x y z
N SER A 1 5.32 9.14 -29.24
CA SER A 1 4.41 8.61 -28.20
C SER A 1 5.27 8.15 -27.04
N PHE A 2 4.95 8.52 -25.80
CA PHE A 2 5.64 7.99 -24.62
C PHE A 2 5.12 6.58 -24.34
N ASP A 3 5.99 5.57 -24.42
CA ASP A 3 5.61 4.17 -24.24
C ASP A 3 5.54 3.82 -22.74
N LEU A 4 4.36 3.40 -22.30
CA LEU A 4 4.08 3.00 -20.92
C LEU A 4 4.08 1.49 -20.74
N LYS A 5 4.13 0.72 -21.83
CA LYS A 5 4.00 -0.74 -21.78
C LYS A 5 5.12 -1.36 -20.92
N ASN A 6 4.74 -2.32 -20.07
CA ASN A 6 5.65 -3.03 -19.16
C ASN A 6 6.40 -2.11 -18.18
N LYS A 7 5.93 -0.87 -17.97
CA LYS A 7 6.48 0.07 -16.98
C LYS A 7 5.59 0.12 -15.75
N VAL A 8 6.22 0.20 -14.59
CA VAL A 8 5.55 0.55 -13.33
C VAL A 8 5.47 2.06 -13.20
N ILE A 9 4.27 2.55 -12.97
CA ILE A 9 3.93 3.98 -12.98
C ILE A 9 3.51 4.40 -11.58
N LEU A 10 4.04 5.51 -11.09
CA LEU A 10 3.66 6.11 -9.81
C LEU A 10 3.17 7.54 -10.01
N ASP A 11 2.00 7.87 -9.45
CA ASP A 11 1.60 9.25 -9.19
C ASP A 11 1.64 9.53 -7.67
N PRO A 12 2.61 10.34 -7.18
CA PRO A 12 2.76 10.65 -5.77
C PRO A 12 1.67 11.56 -5.19
N PHE A 13 0.83 12.15 -6.04
CA PHE A 13 -0.28 13.05 -5.68
C PHE A 13 -1.49 12.77 -6.56
N CYS A 14 -1.99 11.54 -6.50
CA CYS A 14 -2.89 11.00 -7.52
C CYS A 14 -4.27 11.64 -7.57
N GLY A 15 -4.72 12.31 -6.50
CA GLY A 15 -6.04 12.92 -6.42
C GLY A 15 -7.12 11.88 -6.70
N SER A 16 -7.99 12.17 -7.68
CA SER A 16 -9.04 11.25 -8.15
C SER A 16 -8.53 10.09 -9.02
N GLY A 17 -7.22 10.01 -9.30
CA GLY A 17 -6.61 8.93 -10.09
C GLY A 17 -6.74 9.11 -11.61
N THR A 18 -7.11 10.28 -12.11
CA THR A 18 -7.35 10.52 -13.55
C THR A 18 -6.13 10.16 -14.41
N PHE A 19 -4.93 10.59 -14.01
CA PHE A 19 -3.69 10.27 -14.71
C PHE A 19 -3.40 8.76 -14.71
N LEU A 20 -3.69 8.09 -13.61
CA LEU A 20 -3.52 6.64 -13.44
C LEU A 20 -4.51 5.84 -14.32
N VAL A 21 -5.76 6.27 -14.41
CA VAL A 21 -6.76 5.65 -15.31
C VAL A 21 -6.36 5.81 -16.78
N VAL A 22 -5.88 7.00 -17.18
CA VAL A 22 -5.38 7.22 -18.54
C VAL A 22 -4.17 6.33 -18.82
N ALA A 23 -3.25 6.20 -17.86
CA ALA A 23 -2.10 5.32 -17.97
C ALA A 23 -2.54 3.86 -18.17
N PHE A 24 -3.47 3.36 -17.35
CA PHE A 24 -4.03 2.02 -17.48
C PHE A 24 -4.56 1.75 -18.90
N HIS A 25 -5.40 2.64 -19.42
CA HIS A 25 -5.95 2.49 -20.76
C HIS A 25 -4.88 2.50 -21.85
N LYS A 26 -3.87 3.36 -21.75
CA LYS A 26 -2.76 3.40 -22.69
C LYS A 26 -1.93 2.11 -22.69
N LYS A 27 -1.67 1.52 -21.51
CA LYS A 27 -0.96 0.23 -21.40
C LYS A 27 -1.75 -0.89 -22.08
N VAL A 28 -3.06 -0.97 -21.82
CA VAL A 28 -3.95 -1.96 -22.46
C VAL A 28 -4.04 -1.75 -23.98
N GLU A 29 -4.12 -0.50 -24.45
CA GLU A 29 -4.12 -0.16 -25.89
C GLU A 29 -2.79 -0.52 -26.58
N ALA A 30 -1.68 -0.45 -25.86
CA ALA A 30 -0.37 -0.93 -26.31
C ALA A 30 -0.25 -2.48 -26.29
N GLY A 31 -1.33 -3.18 -25.94
CA GLY A 31 -1.38 -4.65 -25.91
C GLY A 31 -0.69 -5.26 -24.70
N GLU A 32 -0.65 -4.56 -23.56
CA GLU A 32 -0.30 -5.16 -22.27
C GLU A 32 -1.50 -5.93 -21.69
N ASN A 33 -1.24 -6.99 -20.93
CA ASN A 33 -2.31 -7.71 -20.24
C ASN A 33 -3.01 -6.77 -19.24
N PRO A 34 -4.35 -6.71 -19.19
CA PRO A 34 -5.06 -5.83 -18.25
C PRO A 34 -4.76 -6.07 -16.77
N ASP A 35 -4.47 -7.31 -16.37
CA ASP A 35 -4.06 -7.62 -14.99
C ASP A 35 -2.69 -7.00 -14.68
N GLU A 36 -1.70 -7.22 -15.54
CA GLU A 36 -0.35 -6.65 -15.40
C GLU A 36 -0.38 -5.12 -15.45
N ALA A 37 -1.16 -4.55 -16.38
CA ALA A 37 -1.31 -3.10 -16.50
C ALA A 37 -1.94 -2.50 -15.23
N TYR A 38 -2.92 -3.16 -14.63
CA TYR A 38 -3.58 -2.71 -13.40
C TYR A 38 -2.65 -2.81 -12.18
N GLU A 39 -1.91 -3.91 -12.05
CA GLU A 39 -1.00 -4.16 -10.91
C GLU A 39 0.27 -3.29 -10.97
N SER A 40 0.61 -2.77 -12.15
CA SER A 40 1.77 -1.88 -12.32
C SER A 40 1.51 -0.39 -12.03
N ILE A 41 0.29 -0.01 -11.62
CA ILE A 41 -0.12 1.38 -11.43
C ILE A 41 -0.25 1.70 -9.96
N ILE A 42 0.57 2.65 -9.51
CA ILE A 42 0.68 3.07 -8.10
C ILE A 42 0.22 4.52 -7.96
N GLY A 43 -0.52 4.81 -6.90
CA GLY A 43 -0.95 6.16 -6.56
C GLY A 43 -0.86 6.43 -5.07
N PHE A 44 -0.44 7.63 -4.72
CA PHE A 44 -0.42 8.11 -3.35
C PHE A 44 -1.24 9.39 -3.22
N ASP A 45 -1.97 9.52 -2.12
CA ASP A 45 -2.60 10.78 -1.75
C ASP A 45 -2.75 10.91 -0.24
N ILE A 46 -2.69 12.14 0.27
CA ILE A 46 -2.88 12.45 1.70
C ILE A 46 -4.37 12.56 2.06
N ASN A 47 -5.25 12.72 1.07
CA ASN A 47 -6.69 12.76 1.29
C ASN A 47 -7.28 11.34 1.14
N PRO A 48 -7.78 10.72 2.22
CA PRO A 48 -8.35 9.37 2.16
C PRO A 48 -9.59 9.28 1.26
N LEU A 49 -10.32 10.38 1.05
CA LEU A 49 -11.44 10.42 0.10
C LEU A 49 -10.92 10.35 -1.35
N ALA A 50 -9.83 11.03 -1.65
CA ALA A 50 -9.19 10.98 -2.97
C ALA A 50 -8.69 9.57 -3.28
N VAL A 51 -8.04 8.93 -2.29
CA VAL A 51 -7.66 7.50 -2.35
C VAL A 51 -8.87 6.63 -2.67
N ALA A 52 -9.99 6.78 -1.96
CA ALA A 52 -11.19 5.98 -2.22
C ALA A 52 -11.71 6.17 -3.66
N ILE A 53 -11.78 7.42 -4.14
CA ILE A 53 -12.21 7.74 -5.51
C ILE A 53 -11.26 7.11 -6.54
N ALA A 54 -9.95 7.31 -6.40
CA ALA A 54 -8.95 6.77 -7.32
C ALA A 54 -8.98 5.23 -7.38
N ARG A 55 -9.18 4.56 -6.25
CA ARG A 55 -9.37 3.10 -6.20
C ARG A 55 -10.61 2.68 -6.96
N SER A 56 -11.74 3.35 -6.74
CA SER A 56 -13.00 3.06 -7.45
C SER A 56 -12.86 3.30 -8.95
N GLU A 57 -12.24 4.40 -9.38
CA GLU A 57 -12.02 4.74 -10.78
C GLU A 57 -11.15 3.68 -11.49
N LEU A 58 -10.07 3.21 -10.86
CA LEU A 58 -9.24 2.13 -11.43
C LEU A 58 -10.00 0.80 -11.53
N VAL A 59 -10.78 0.43 -10.51
CA VAL A 59 -11.62 -0.78 -10.56
C VAL A 59 -12.65 -0.68 -11.68
N LEU A 60 -13.29 0.48 -11.85
CA LEU A 60 -14.23 0.74 -12.94
C LEU A 60 -13.55 0.72 -14.31
N ALA A 61 -12.36 1.31 -14.43
CA ALA A 61 -11.57 1.29 -15.66
C ALA A 61 -11.19 -0.14 -16.06
N TYR A 62 -10.75 -0.96 -15.09
CA TYR A 62 -10.48 -2.38 -15.30
C TYR A 62 -11.74 -3.12 -15.75
N LEU A 63 -12.86 -2.98 -15.04
CA LEU A 63 -14.15 -3.58 -15.39
C LEU A 63 -14.58 -3.25 -16.82
N ARG A 64 -14.42 -1.98 -17.25
CA ARG A 64 -14.74 -1.55 -18.62
C ARG A 64 -13.90 -2.27 -19.67
N ARG A 65 -12.63 -2.55 -19.38
CA ARG A 65 -11.71 -3.23 -20.31
C ARG A 65 -11.85 -4.75 -20.31
N THR A 66 -12.22 -5.36 -19.19
CA THR A 66 -12.17 -6.82 -19.02
C THR A 66 -13.53 -7.49 -18.83
N GLN A 67 -14.57 -6.73 -18.50
CA GLN A 67 -15.88 -7.23 -18.05
C GLN A 67 -15.80 -8.13 -16.81
N LYS A 68 -14.73 -8.00 -16.02
CA LYS A 68 -14.46 -8.81 -14.82
C LYS A 68 -13.99 -7.90 -13.68
N SER A 69 -14.21 -8.33 -12.46
CA SER A 69 -13.60 -7.68 -11.29
C SER A 69 -12.11 -8.01 -11.21
N PRO A 70 -11.25 -7.04 -10.83
CA PRO A 70 -9.84 -7.33 -10.60
C PRO A 70 -9.70 -8.30 -9.42
N ARG A 71 -8.68 -9.16 -9.47
CA ARG A 71 -8.41 -10.14 -8.41
C ARG A 71 -7.83 -9.50 -7.16
N ASN A 72 -7.03 -8.46 -7.36
CA ASN A 72 -6.25 -7.78 -6.33
C ASN A 72 -6.74 -6.33 -6.15
N PRO A 73 -6.58 -5.76 -4.95
CA PRO A 73 -6.83 -4.34 -4.74
C PRO A 73 -5.90 -3.49 -5.63
N PRO A 74 -6.34 -2.28 -6.03
CA PRO A 74 -5.47 -1.35 -6.75
C PRO A 74 -4.38 -0.81 -5.82
N HIS A 75 -3.19 -0.51 -6.35
CA HIS A 75 -2.05 0.05 -5.58
C HIS A 75 -2.20 1.55 -5.30
N ILE A 76 -3.34 1.95 -4.72
CA ILE A 76 -3.58 3.34 -4.30
C ILE A 76 -3.64 3.41 -2.78
N TYR A 77 -2.78 4.26 -2.22
CA TYR A 77 -2.49 4.29 -0.79
C TYR A 77 -2.62 5.68 -0.19
N HIS A 78 -3.05 5.71 1.07
CA HIS A 78 -3.15 6.93 1.86
C HIS A 78 -1.82 7.24 2.55
N THR A 79 -1.09 8.23 2.05
CA THR A 79 0.22 8.59 2.61
C THR A 79 0.52 10.07 2.41
N ASP A 80 1.24 10.66 3.38
CA ASP A 80 1.92 11.93 3.17
C ASP A 80 3.26 11.64 2.47
N THR A 81 3.23 11.58 1.14
CA THR A 81 4.39 11.31 0.29
C THR A 81 5.55 12.28 0.59
N LEU A 82 5.25 13.52 0.97
CA LEU A 82 6.27 14.54 1.25
C LEU A 82 6.92 14.34 2.61
N ALA A 83 6.15 14.02 3.65
CA ALA A 83 6.71 13.62 4.94
C ALA A 83 7.60 12.38 4.80
N MET A 84 7.16 11.40 4.00
CA MET A 84 7.92 10.16 3.72
C MET A 84 9.23 10.42 2.98
N TRP A 85 9.22 11.24 1.92
CA TRP A 85 10.42 11.49 1.11
C TRP A 85 11.40 12.50 1.71
N PHE A 86 10.92 13.40 2.57
CA PHE A 86 11.73 14.51 3.10
C PHE A 86 11.93 14.48 4.62
N GLY A 87 11.52 13.40 5.29
CA GLY A 87 11.77 13.17 6.71
C GLY A 87 10.99 14.11 7.63
N GLY A 88 9.69 14.25 7.37
CA GLY A 88 8.73 14.88 8.28
C GLY A 88 8.21 13.89 9.32
N GLU A 89 7.76 14.40 10.48
CA GLU A 89 7.04 13.58 11.45
C GLU A 89 5.78 13.01 10.78
N THR A 90 5.65 11.69 10.74
CA THR A 90 4.40 11.04 10.37
C THR A 90 3.34 11.50 11.36
N ILE A 91 2.32 12.22 10.90
CA ILE A 91 1.15 12.59 11.70
C ILE A 91 0.51 11.27 12.15
N GLY A 92 0.79 10.84 13.37
CA GLY A 92 0.60 9.45 13.75
C GLY A 92 -0.05 9.30 15.12
N VAL A 93 -1.13 8.53 15.14
CA VAL A 93 -1.60 7.85 16.36
C VAL A 93 -0.50 6.85 16.78
N SER A 94 -0.19 6.73 18.08
CA SER A 94 0.91 5.90 18.59
C SER A 94 0.88 4.43 18.14
N GLU A 95 -0.30 3.89 17.82
CA GLU A 95 -0.41 2.56 17.22
C GLU A 95 0.16 2.49 15.80
N MET A 96 -0.05 3.52 14.97
CA MET A 96 0.42 3.55 13.58
C MET A 96 1.95 3.62 13.49
N GLU A 97 2.59 4.29 14.45
CA GLU A 97 4.06 4.31 14.54
C GLU A 97 4.64 2.90 14.73
N GLN A 98 3.94 2.03 15.44
CA GLN A 98 4.38 0.64 15.64
C GLN A 98 4.36 -0.12 14.31
N PHE A 99 3.27 0.01 13.53
CA PHE A 99 3.18 -0.63 12.22
C PHE A 99 4.20 -0.07 11.23
N PHE A 100 4.51 1.24 11.30
CA PHE A 100 5.57 1.83 10.50
C PHE A 100 6.95 1.22 10.82
N ARG A 101 7.26 1.01 12.11
CA ARG A 101 8.48 0.31 12.51
C ARG A 101 8.52 -1.13 12.00
N LEU A 102 7.42 -1.87 12.11
CA LEU A 102 7.34 -3.25 11.58
C LEU A 102 7.51 -3.31 10.06
N ALA A 103 6.93 -2.36 9.33
CA ALA A 103 7.09 -2.26 7.88
C ALA A 103 8.56 -1.99 7.51
N LYS A 104 9.23 -1.12 8.26
CA LYS A 104 10.65 -0.81 8.05
C LYS A 104 11.54 -2.00 8.36
N GLU A 105 11.35 -2.66 9.49
CA GLU A 105 12.08 -3.88 9.87
C GLU A 105 11.92 -4.98 8.81
N PHE A 106 10.70 -5.14 8.28
CA PHE A 106 10.43 -6.08 7.20
C PHE A 106 11.15 -5.71 5.90
N ALA A 107 11.10 -4.44 5.50
CA ALA A 107 11.79 -3.98 4.30
C ALA A 107 13.32 -4.12 4.41
N ASP A 108 13.89 -3.74 5.56
CA ASP A 108 15.31 -3.91 5.86
C ASP A 108 15.71 -5.39 5.83
N MET A 109 14.88 -6.29 6.39
CA MET A 109 15.08 -7.74 6.32
C MET A 109 15.20 -8.23 4.88
N LEU A 110 14.24 -7.87 4.01
CA LEU A 110 14.21 -8.32 2.61
C LEU A 110 15.44 -7.86 1.83
N VAL A 111 15.88 -6.61 2.07
CA VAL A 111 17.06 -6.03 1.42
C VAL A 111 18.35 -6.68 1.93
N ASN A 112 18.50 -6.81 3.25
CA ASN A 112 19.71 -7.36 3.88
C ASN A 112 19.94 -8.83 3.50
N PHE A 113 18.87 -9.62 3.43
CA PHE A 113 18.97 -11.03 3.03
C PHE A 113 18.98 -11.24 1.51
N SER A 114 19.00 -10.16 0.71
CA SER A 114 19.00 -10.24 -0.77
C SER A 114 17.86 -11.11 -1.31
N VAL A 115 16.72 -11.13 -0.60
CA VAL A 115 15.54 -11.93 -0.95
C VAL A 115 14.97 -11.50 -2.30
N ILE A 116 15.15 -10.22 -2.65
CA ILE A 116 14.61 -9.59 -3.84
C ILE A 116 15.74 -8.87 -4.57
N LYS A 117 15.81 -9.02 -5.89
CA LYS A 117 16.60 -8.13 -6.72
C LYS A 117 15.85 -6.81 -6.87
N ILE A 118 16.53 -5.68 -6.68
CA ILE A 118 15.96 -4.32 -6.75
C ILE A 118 15.15 -4.06 -8.05
N GLU A 119 15.42 -4.83 -9.10
CA GLU A 119 14.80 -4.76 -10.43
C GLU A 119 13.37 -5.34 -10.50
N ASP A 120 12.89 -6.10 -9.49
CA ASP A 120 11.59 -6.77 -9.54
C ASP A 120 10.48 -6.05 -8.76
N VAL A 121 10.26 -4.78 -9.11
CA VAL A 121 9.20 -3.96 -8.48
C VAL A 121 7.81 -4.57 -8.64
N MET A 122 7.54 -5.34 -9.71
CA MET A 122 6.26 -6.01 -9.91
C MET A 122 6.04 -7.13 -8.90
N GLN A 123 7.06 -7.96 -8.62
CA GLN A 123 6.97 -8.98 -7.59
C GLN A 123 6.58 -8.37 -6.23
N ILE A 124 7.22 -7.25 -5.85
CA ILE A 124 6.90 -6.54 -4.60
C ILE A 124 5.45 -6.05 -4.57
N LEU A 125 4.96 -5.48 -5.68
CA LEU A 125 3.58 -5.03 -5.78
C LEU A 125 2.61 -6.21 -5.63
N HIS A 126 2.87 -7.34 -6.29
CA HIS A 126 2.06 -8.54 -6.12
C HIS A 126 2.02 -9.02 -4.66
N SER A 127 3.18 -9.10 -4.00
CA SER A 127 3.24 -9.51 -2.59
C SER A 127 2.51 -8.51 -1.68
N LEU A 128 2.63 -7.20 -1.93
CA LEU A 128 1.88 -6.17 -1.19
C LEU A 128 0.36 -6.31 -1.38
N SER A 129 -0.10 -6.62 -2.59
CA SER A 129 -1.50 -6.92 -2.89
C SER A 129 -2.01 -8.13 -2.09
N PHE A 130 -1.23 -9.21 -2.04
CA PHE A 130 -1.58 -10.40 -1.25
C PHE A 130 -1.59 -10.12 0.25
N ILE A 131 -0.63 -9.34 0.75
CA ILE A 131 -0.58 -8.91 2.15
C ILE A 131 -1.82 -8.07 2.50
N GLU A 132 -2.14 -7.03 1.73
CA GLU A 132 -3.32 -6.18 1.95
C GLU A 132 -4.61 -7.00 1.97
N ASN A 133 -4.78 -7.88 0.98
CA ASN A 133 -5.98 -8.71 0.84
C ASN A 133 -6.09 -9.74 1.98
N SER A 134 -4.98 -10.39 2.35
CA SER A 134 -4.96 -11.37 3.45
C SER A 134 -5.28 -10.73 4.80
N ILE A 135 -4.72 -9.55 5.09
CA ILE A 135 -5.06 -8.77 6.30
C ILE A 135 -6.54 -8.39 6.27
N SER A 136 -7.02 -7.83 5.15
CA SER A 136 -8.43 -7.44 4.99
C SER A 136 -9.39 -8.58 5.27
N LYS A 137 -9.10 -9.78 4.73
CA LYS A 137 -9.89 -11.00 4.95
C LYS A 137 -9.79 -11.48 6.39
N ALA A 138 -8.58 -11.58 6.94
CA ALA A 138 -8.37 -12.02 8.31
C ALA A 138 -9.19 -11.17 9.29
N LEU A 139 -9.10 -9.84 9.17
CA LEU A 139 -9.84 -8.93 10.04
C LEU A 139 -11.35 -8.99 9.82
N ARG A 140 -11.79 -9.11 8.56
CA ARG A 140 -13.22 -9.30 8.26
C ARG A 140 -13.76 -10.56 8.93
N PHE A 141 -13.09 -11.69 8.82
CA PHE A 141 -13.57 -12.95 9.38
C PHE A 141 -13.42 -13.01 10.91
N SER A 142 -12.41 -12.34 11.47
CA SER A 142 -12.23 -12.27 12.93
C SER A 142 -13.21 -11.32 13.64
N PHE A 143 -13.73 -10.30 12.95
CA PHE A 143 -14.68 -9.34 13.53
C PHE A 143 -16.16 -9.79 13.45
N HIS A 144 -16.46 -10.96 12.87
CA HIS A 144 -17.83 -11.50 12.81
C HIS A 144 -18.08 -12.49 13.94
N GLY A 145 -18.59 -12.00 15.08
CA GLY A 145 -18.96 -12.84 16.22
C GLY A 145 -19.98 -12.18 17.16
N LYS A 146 -20.90 -12.97 17.73
CA LYS A 146 -22.01 -12.57 18.62
C LYS A 146 -21.77 -12.94 20.11
N HIS A 147 -20.55 -13.26 20.51
CA HIS A 147 -20.22 -13.84 21.81
C HIS A 147 -19.13 -13.07 22.56
N GLU A 148 -19.16 -13.11 23.90
CA GLU A 148 -18.19 -12.43 24.78
C GLU A 148 -16.71 -12.83 24.54
N LYS A 149 -16.46 -14.03 23.99
CA LYS A 149 -15.11 -14.49 23.62
C LYS A 149 -14.55 -13.81 22.37
N ASP A 150 -15.39 -13.13 21.58
CA ASP A 150 -15.01 -12.54 20.29
C ASP A 150 -14.19 -11.24 20.43
N LEU A 151 -14.06 -10.73 21.67
CA LEU A 151 -13.22 -9.58 22.01
C LEU A 151 -12.01 -9.97 22.86
N GLU A 152 -11.82 -11.26 23.14
CA GLU A 152 -10.63 -11.73 23.83
C GLU A 152 -9.41 -11.62 22.89
N ILE A 153 -8.42 -10.83 23.33
CA ILE A 153 -7.24 -10.52 22.50
C ILE A 153 -6.48 -11.77 22.06
N GLY A 154 -6.37 -12.79 22.92
CA GLY A 154 -5.68 -14.04 22.61
C GLY A 154 -6.40 -14.83 21.51
N TYR A 155 -7.73 -14.94 21.61
CA TYR A 155 -8.56 -15.59 20.61
C TYR A 155 -8.48 -14.88 19.25
N LEU A 156 -8.64 -13.55 19.24
CA LEU A 156 -8.55 -12.75 18.01
C LEU A 156 -7.16 -12.85 17.37
N ARG A 157 -6.09 -12.76 18.15
CA ARG A 157 -4.71 -12.95 17.67
C ARG A 157 -4.57 -14.29 16.94
N ASP A 158 -5.00 -15.39 17.56
CA ASP A 158 -4.84 -16.72 17.00
C ASP A 158 -5.67 -16.92 15.72
N LEU A 159 -6.88 -16.35 15.70
CA LEU A 159 -7.76 -16.41 14.54
C LEU A 159 -7.21 -15.58 13.36
N ILE A 160 -6.74 -14.35 13.62
CA ILE A 160 -6.12 -13.49 12.61
C ILE A 160 -4.90 -14.19 12.01
N PHE A 161 -4.00 -14.71 12.87
CA PHE A 161 -2.77 -15.34 12.40
C PHE A 161 -3.06 -16.61 11.58
N ARG A 162 -4.04 -17.42 12.01
CA ARG A 162 -4.50 -18.59 11.25
C ARG A 162 -5.00 -18.20 9.85
N HIS A 163 -5.79 -17.14 9.76
CA HIS A 163 -6.27 -16.65 8.46
C HIS A 163 -5.14 -16.15 7.57
N LEU A 164 -4.20 -15.36 8.12
CA LEU A 164 -3.02 -14.91 7.38
C LEU A 164 -2.23 -16.07 6.78
N ILE A 165 -1.91 -17.09 7.59
CA ILE A 165 -1.22 -18.30 7.11
C ILE A 165 -2.04 -18.98 6.01
N SER A 166 -3.34 -19.19 6.24
CA SER A 166 -4.20 -19.91 5.29
C SER A 166 -4.30 -19.24 3.92
N GLU A 167 -4.19 -17.91 3.86
CA GLU A 167 -4.25 -17.15 2.61
C GLU A 167 -2.87 -17.03 1.94
N LEU A 168 -1.83 -16.73 2.71
CA LEU A 168 -0.50 -16.43 2.16
C LEU A 168 0.31 -17.69 1.83
N ALA A 169 0.15 -18.79 2.59
CA ALA A 169 0.87 -20.04 2.33
C ALA A 169 0.43 -20.77 1.04
N LYS A 170 -0.63 -20.28 0.37
CA LYS A 170 -1.08 -20.78 -0.94
C LYS A 170 -0.16 -20.40 -2.09
N PHE A 171 0.72 -19.41 -1.88
CA PHE A 171 1.59 -18.87 -2.91
C PHE A 171 3.04 -19.24 -2.61
N ASP A 172 3.76 -19.73 -3.62
CA ASP A 172 5.20 -19.99 -3.51
C ASP A 172 6.00 -18.70 -3.75
N ASP A 173 5.87 -17.75 -2.81
CA ASP A 173 6.51 -16.44 -2.86
C ASP A 173 7.43 -16.26 -1.63
N PRO A 174 8.76 -16.11 -1.82
CA PRO A 174 9.69 -15.86 -0.71
C PRO A 174 9.31 -14.66 0.15
N ILE A 175 8.83 -13.56 -0.45
CA ILE A 175 8.46 -12.33 0.27
C ILE A 175 7.31 -12.62 1.24
N LEU A 176 6.33 -13.41 0.81
CA LEU A 176 5.20 -13.81 1.65
C LEU A 176 5.61 -14.75 2.79
N LYS A 177 6.60 -15.63 2.55
CA LYS A 177 7.16 -16.49 3.61
C LYS A 177 7.86 -15.65 4.68
N TYR A 178 8.76 -14.76 4.28
CA TYR A 178 9.41 -13.82 5.21
C TYR A 178 8.41 -12.91 5.92
N PHE A 179 7.34 -12.48 5.23
CA PHE A 179 6.28 -11.70 5.87
C PHE A 179 5.59 -12.49 6.97
N LEU A 180 5.26 -13.76 6.75
CA LEU A 180 4.64 -14.63 7.76
C LEU A 180 5.57 -14.89 8.96
N GLU A 181 6.85 -15.09 8.71
CA GLU A 181 7.87 -15.24 9.77
C GLU A 181 7.98 -13.96 10.61
N HIS A 182 8.17 -12.81 9.95
CA HIS A 182 8.22 -11.50 10.60
C HIS A 182 6.94 -11.18 11.37
N ALA A 183 5.77 -11.48 10.80
CA ALA A 183 4.47 -11.29 11.43
C ALA A 183 4.31 -12.12 12.72
N LYS A 184 4.89 -13.33 12.73
CA LYS A 184 4.92 -14.21 13.91
C LYS A 184 5.84 -13.64 14.99
N GLU A 185 7.08 -13.30 14.63
CA GLU A 185 8.09 -12.82 15.57
C GLU A 185 7.71 -11.50 16.24
N THR A 186 7.03 -10.63 15.49
CA THR A 186 6.65 -9.27 15.94
C THR A 186 5.26 -9.19 16.57
N ASN A 187 4.57 -10.32 16.68
CA ASN A 187 3.18 -10.43 17.12
C ASN A 187 2.23 -9.50 16.36
N LEU A 188 2.39 -9.41 15.02
CA LEU A 188 1.57 -8.56 14.17
C LEU A 188 0.07 -8.82 14.36
N ALA A 189 -0.33 -10.10 14.45
CA ALA A 189 -1.72 -10.49 14.66
C ALA A 189 -2.31 -9.95 15.97
N GLU A 190 -1.52 -9.87 17.05
CA GLU A 190 -1.98 -9.31 18.32
C GLU A 190 -2.17 -7.79 18.20
N ARG A 191 -1.28 -7.09 17.49
CA ARG A 191 -1.41 -5.65 17.24
C ARG A 191 -2.64 -5.34 16.40
N LEU A 192 -2.91 -6.16 15.38
CA LEU A 192 -4.12 -6.08 14.58
C LEU A 192 -5.38 -6.34 15.43
N ALA A 193 -5.35 -7.33 16.33
CA ALA A 193 -6.44 -7.58 17.27
C ALA A 193 -6.71 -6.36 18.18
N ARG A 194 -5.65 -5.71 18.68
CA ARG A 194 -5.78 -4.47 19.47
C ARG A 194 -6.43 -3.34 18.68
N LEU A 195 -6.11 -3.17 17.40
CA LEU A 195 -6.78 -2.20 16.54
C LEU A 195 -8.27 -2.48 16.41
N LEU A 196 -8.66 -3.75 16.17
CA LEU A 196 -10.05 -4.16 16.07
C LEU A 196 -10.83 -3.89 17.36
N ILE A 197 -10.28 -4.25 18.52
CA ILE A 197 -10.93 -4.04 19.83
C ILE A 197 -11.08 -2.54 20.11
N LYS A 198 -10.05 -1.74 19.84
CA LYS A 198 -10.01 -0.32 20.21
C LYS A 198 -10.89 0.56 19.33
N TYR A 199 -10.82 0.39 18.02
CA TYR A 199 -11.43 1.29 17.05
C TYR A 199 -12.64 0.69 16.34
N GLY A 200 -12.90 -0.61 16.56
CA GLY A 200 -13.83 -1.36 15.73
C GLY A 200 -13.36 -1.45 14.28
N GLY A 201 -14.29 -1.77 13.40
CA GLY A 201 -14.02 -1.87 11.96
C GLY A 201 -13.59 -3.26 11.51
N ASN A 202 -13.63 -3.47 10.20
CA ASN A 202 -13.48 -4.77 9.56
C ASN A 202 -12.25 -4.75 8.62
N SER A 203 -12.46 -4.95 7.32
CA SER A 203 -11.41 -5.00 6.30
C SER A 203 -10.68 -3.68 6.03
N VAL A 204 -11.21 -2.52 6.48
CA VAL A 204 -10.60 -1.20 6.20
C VAL A 204 -9.15 -1.09 6.67
N TRP A 205 -8.80 -1.76 7.77
CA TRP A 205 -7.46 -1.79 8.32
C TRP A 205 -6.44 -2.41 7.36
N GLY A 206 -6.85 -3.31 6.46
CA GLY A 206 -5.95 -3.86 5.45
C GLY A 206 -5.38 -2.79 4.54
N LEU A 207 -6.21 -1.84 4.08
CA LEU A 207 -5.76 -0.68 3.29
C LEU A 207 -4.86 0.25 4.11
N ILE A 208 -5.18 0.49 5.38
CA ILE A 208 -4.36 1.35 6.25
C ILE A 208 -2.97 0.74 6.44
N ILE A 209 -2.88 -0.56 6.74
CA ILE A 209 -1.60 -1.26 6.85
C ILE A 209 -0.87 -1.31 5.51
N GLY A 210 -1.57 -1.59 4.41
CA GLY A 210 -1.01 -1.51 3.06
C GLY A 210 -0.43 -0.12 2.75
N SER A 211 -1.10 0.94 3.22
CA SER A 211 -0.64 2.32 3.04
C SER A 211 0.57 2.70 3.88
N ILE A 212 0.93 1.88 4.87
CA ILE A 212 2.18 1.99 5.62
C ILE A 212 3.28 1.19 4.92
N TYR A 213 2.99 -0.06 4.54
CA TYR A 213 3.98 -0.96 3.94
C TYR A 213 4.39 -0.51 2.53
N ALA A 214 3.45 -0.09 1.68
CA ALA A 214 3.74 0.22 0.29
C ALA A 214 4.74 1.40 0.13
N PRO A 215 4.56 2.56 0.78
CA PRO A 215 5.54 3.65 0.68
C PRO A 215 6.91 3.28 1.27
N VAL A 216 6.95 2.50 2.35
CA VAL A 216 8.21 2.00 2.93
C VAL A 216 8.94 1.13 1.92
N MET A 217 8.27 0.12 1.35
CA MET A 217 8.84 -0.75 0.33
C MET A 217 9.30 0.04 -0.90
N LEU A 218 8.47 0.96 -1.40
CA LEU A 218 8.77 1.77 -2.58
C LEU A 218 9.87 2.83 -2.35
N SER A 219 10.32 3.03 -1.10
CA SER A 219 11.53 3.81 -0.81
C SER A 219 12.82 3.04 -1.17
N TYR A 220 12.77 1.71 -1.15
CA TYR A 220 13.86 0.82 -1.59
C TYR A 220 13.72 0.46 -3.07
N PHE A 221 12.49 0.36 -3.59
CA PHE A 221 12.20 -0.10 -4.95
C PHE A 221 11.51 1.00 -5.76
N LYS A 222 12.21 1.54 -6.77
CA LYS A 222 11.74 2.71 -7.51
C LYS A 222 10.83 2.31 -8.68
N PRO A 223 9.74 3.05 -8.92
CA PRO A 223 8.94 2.88 -10.13
C PRO A 223 9.76 3.25 -11.36
N HIS A 224 9.32 2.78 -12.53
CA HIS A 224 9.98 3.09 -13.79
C HIS A 224 9.64 4.50 -14.29
N VAL A 225 8.42 4.96 -14.01
CA VAL A 225 7.90 6.26 -14.45
C VAL A 225 7.19 6.94 -13.29
N ILE A 226 7.49 8.22 -13.08
CA ILE A 226 6.69 9.09 -12.21
C ILE A 226 5.82 9.95 -13.13
N LEU A 227 4.51 9.80 -13.00
CA LEU A 227 3.51 10.51 -13.78
C LEU A 227 2.70 11.36 -12.81
N THR A 228 2.86 12.68 -12.82
CA THR A 228 2.21 13.54 -11.84
C THR A 228 1.87 14.91 -12.43
N ASN A 229 0.78 15.50 -11.97
CA ASN A 229 0.57 16.94 -12.11
C ASN A 229 1.47 17.63 -11.09
N PRO A 230 2.32 18.62 -11.44
CA PRO A 230 3.10 19.33 -10.43
C PRO A 230 2.21 19.70 -9.24
N PRO A 231 2.62 19.41 -8.00
CA PRO A 231 1.77 19.59 -6.85
C PRO A 231 1.39 21.07 -6.76
N TRP A 232 0.10 21.38 -6.81
CA TRP A 232 -0.44 22.73 -6.61
C TRP A 232 -0.33 23.13 -5.14
N ILE A 233 0.85 23.02 -4.55
CA ILE A 233 1.12 23.49 -3.19
C ILE A 233 1.36 24.99 -3.31
N PRO A 234 0.48 25.85 -2.77
CA PRO A 234 0.84 27.22 -2.50
C PRO A 234 1.90 27.15 -1.39
N THR A 235 3.18 27.18 -1.77
CA THR A 235 4.33 27.15 -0.83
C THR A 235 4.36 28.35 0.12
N THR A 236 3.40 29.26 -0.06
CA THR A 236 3.11 30.44 0.76
C THR A 236 2.13 30.15 1.92
N GLU A 237 1.30 29.11 1.85
CA GLU A 237 0.22 28.89 2.84
C GLU A 237 0.42 27.66 3.74
N TYR A 238 1.11 26.62 3.27
CA TYR A 238 1.30 25.39 4.04
C TYR A 238 2.55 25.46 4.94
N LYS A 239 2.35 25.60 6.27
CA LYS A 239 3.42 25.61 7.29
C LYS A 239 3.95 24.22 7.64
N ALA A 240 4.24 23.38 6.65
CA ALA A 240 4.92 22.11 6.91
C ALA A 240 6.43 22.32 7.05
N THR A 241 7.06 21.63 8.02
CA THR A 241 8.50 21.70 8.29
C THR A 241 9.38 21.33 7.09
N TYR A 242 8.88 20.55 6.14
CA TYR A 242 9.60 20.21 4.90
C TYR A 242 9.61 21.35 3.86
N ALA A 243 8.68 22.31 3.90
CA ALA A 243 8.60 23.40 2.92
C ALA A 243 9.86 24.29 2.94
N VAL A 244 10.49 24.42 4.12
CA VAL A 244 11.77 25.10 4.31
C VAL A 244 12.91 24.36 3.60
N ARG A 245 12.90 23.03 3.59
CA ARG A 245 13.91 22.21 2.89
C ARG A 245 13.74 22.28 1.38
N LEU A 246 12.51 22.31 0.88
CA LEU A 246 12.22 22.48 -0.55
C LEU A 246 12.69 23.85 -1.06
N LYS A 247 12.43 24.95 -0.34
CA LYS A 247 12.90 26.29 -0.70
C LYS A 247 14.42 26.39 -0.82
N LYS A 248 15.16 25.77 0.12
CA LYS A 248 16.64 25.76 0.08
C LYS A 248 17.20 25.04 -1.15
N ARG A 249 16.52 23.99 -1.63
CA ARG A 249 16.99 23.19 -2.76
C ARG A 249 16.69 23.85 -4.12
N TRP A 250 15.63 24.64 -4.19
CA TRP A 250 15.25 25.42 -5.38
C TRP A 250 16.11 26.67 -5.60
N GLN A 251 16.69 27.23 -4.53
CA GLN A 251 17.62 28.37 -4.63
C GLN A 251 19.06 27.95 -4.97
N ALA A 252 19.32 26.65 -5.07
CA ALA A 252 20.64 26.07 -5.36
C ALA A 252 20.78 25.56 -6.82
N THR A 253 19.81 25.88 -7.67
CA THR A 253 19.78 25.67 -9.13
C THR A 253 19.51 26.99 -9.80
#